data_AF-A0A968WP69-F1
#
_entry.id   AF-A0A968WP69-F1
#
_cell.length_a   1.000
_cell.length_b   1.000
_cell.length_c   1.000
_cell.angle_alpha   90.00
_cell.angle_beta   90.00
_cell.angle_gamma   90.00
#
_symmetry.space_group_name_H-M   'P 1'
#
loop_
_entity.id
_entity.type
_entity.pdbx_description
1 polymer ?
#
loop_
_entity_poly.entity_id
_entity_poly.type
_entity_poly.pdbx_seq_one_letter_code
_entity_poly.pdbx_strand_id
1 'polypeptide(L)' 'YGYNSDLASAINQIYQQELGRNADGEGLSHYINLYYNGWSLGQIRRDIANSQEAYNLRAGYY' A
#
# COMPACT_ATOMS: atom_id res chain seq x y z
N TYR A 1 17.24 -2.37 -13.51
CA TYR A 1 15.84 -2.52 -13.04
C TYR A 1 15.79 -2.33 -11.53
N GLY A 2 15.68 -1.09 -11.04
CA GLY A 2 15.71 -0.78 -9.60
C GLY A 2 14.44 -0.10 -9.05
N TYR A 3 13.48 0.24 -9.92
CA TYR A 3 12.32 1.07 -9.57
C TYR A 3 11.37 0.42 -8.55
N ASN A 4 11.28 -0.92 -8.53
CA ASN A 4 10.37 -1.61 -7.62
C ASN A 4 10.78 -1.49 -6.15
N SER A 5 12.07 -1.42 -5.83
CA SER A 5 12.52 -1.37 -4.43
C SER A 5 12.32 0.02 -3.82
N ASP A 6 12.49 1.07 -4.61
CA ASP A 6 12.28 2.45 -4.18
C ASP A 6 10.78 2.75 -4.04
N LEU A 7 9.98 2.31 -5.03
CA LEU A 7 8.52 2.39 -4.99
C LEU A 7 7.93 1.60 -3.81
N ALA A 8 8.42 0.38 -3.57
CA ALA A 8 8.02 -0.41 -2.41
C ALA A 8 8.32 0.31 -1.10
N SER A 9 9.48 0.95 -0.98
CA SER A 9 9.84 1.72 0.20
C SER A 9 8.93 2.93 0.38
N ALA A 10 8.63 3.67 -0.68
CA ALA A 10 7.72 4.81 -0.65
C ALA A 10 6.29 4.41 -0.24
N ILE A 11 5.75 3.33 -0.82
CA ILE A 11 4.44 2.79 -0.44
C ILE A 11 4.44 2.31 1.02
N ASN A 12 5.52 1.67 1.46
CA ASN A 12 5.64 1.23 2.86
C ASN A 12 5.67 2.41 3.84
N GLN A 13 6.38 3.51 3.51
CA GLN A 13 6.34 4.72 4.30
C GLN A 13 4.94 5.33 4.36
N ILE A 14 4.19 5.33 3.26
CA ILE A 14 2.79 5.77 3.24
C ILE A 14 1.94 4.92 4.17
N TYR A 15 2.11 3.59 4.15
CA TYR A 15 1.45 2.68 5.07
C TYR A 15 1.76 2.99 6.54
N GLN A 16 3.03 3.26 6.87
CA GLN A 16 3.42 3.64 8.23
C GLN A 16 2.80 4.98 8.64
N GLN A 17 2.74 5.95 7.73
CA GLN A 17 2.20 7.28 8.01
C GLN A 17 0.68 7.29 8.17
N GLU A 18 -0.04 6.53 7.35
CA GLU A 18 -1.51 6.53 7.33
C GLU A 18 -2.11 5.48 8.27
N LEU A 19 -1.49 4.30 8.38
CA LEU A 19 -2.02 3.16 9.14
C LEU A 19 -1.17 2.76 10.35
N GLY A 20 0.01 3.36 10.54
CA GLY A 20 0.90 3.05 11.67
C GLY A 20 1.53 1.65 11.61
N ARG A 21 1.45 0.97 10.46
CA ARG A 21 2.00 -0.38 10.24
C ARG A 21 2.75 -0.44 8.91
N ASN A 22 3.63 -1.44 8.76
CA ASN A 22 4.22 -1.74 7.46
C ASN A 22 3.18 -2.32 6.51
N ALA A 23 3.39 -2.09 5.22
CA ALA A 23 2.62 -2.75 4.17
C ALA A 23 2.94 -4.25 4.12
N ASP A 24 1.91 -5.09 4.00
CA ASP A 24 2.05 -6.52 3.73
C ASP A 24 2.50 -6.77 2.28
N GLY A 25 3.07 -7.95 2.00
CA GLY A 25 3.59 -8.29 0.67
C GLY A 25 2.55 -8.24 -0.46
N GLU A 26 1.31 -8.62 -0.16
CA GLU A 26 0.18 -8.51 -1.11
C GLU A 26 -0.23 -7.06 -1.33
N GLY A 27 -0.35 -6.25 -0.28
CA GLY A 27 -0.66 -4.83 -0.37
C GLY A 27 0.39 -4.06 -1.19
N LEU A 28 1.67 -4.31 -0.92
CA LEU A 28 2.77 -3.74 -1.71
C LEU A 28 2.63 -4.07 -3.19
N SER A 29 2.45 -5.33 -3.54
CA SER A 29 2.30 -5.74 -4.94
C SER A 29 1.07 -5.12 -5.60
N HIS A 30 -0.04 -5.00 -4.87
CA HIS A 30 -1.26 -4.36 -5.35
C HIS A 30 -1.02 -2.90 -5.75
N TYR A 31 -0.49 -2.07 -4.84
CA TYR A 31 -0.25 -0.65 -5.11
C TYR A 31 0.89 -0.40 -6.09
N ILE A 32 1.91 -1.27 -6.12
CA ILE A 32 2.95 -1.24 -7.16
C ILE A 32 2.30 -1.45 -8.53
N ASN A 33 1.39 -2.42 -8.67
CA ASN A 33 0.69 -2.65 -9.92
C ASN A 33 -0.18 -1.44 -10.30
N LEU A 34 -0.91 -0.85 -9.35
CA LEU A 34 -1.69 0.38 -9.60
C LEU A 34 -0.81 1.53 -10.09
N TYR A 35 0.39 1.71 -9.51
CA TYR A 35 1.36 2.70 -9.97
C TYR A 35 1.77 2.47 -11.43
N TYR A 36 2.05 1.22 -11.82
CA TYR A 36 2.32 0.87 -13.22
C TYR A 36 1.11 1.04 -14.14
N ASN A 37 -0.11 0.98 -13.61
CA ASN A 37 -1.35 1.30 -14.33
C ASN A 37 -1.61 2.82 -14.43
N GLY A 38 -0.67 3.66 -14.00
CA GLY A 38 -0.74 5.12 -14.14
C GLY A 38 -1.25 5.84 -12.89
N TRP A 39 -1.41 5.14 -11.77
CA TRP A 39 -1.77 5.80 -10.51
C TRP A 39 -0.58 6.59 -9.95
N SER A 40 -0.88 7.75 -9.40
CA SER A 40 0.12 8.55 -8.67
C SER A 40 0.22 8.10 -7.20
N LEU A 41 1.39 8.30 -6.59
CA LEU A 41 1.61 8.06 -5.15
C LEU A 41 0.59 8.79 -4.26
N GLY A 42 0.12 9.97 -4.67
CA GLY A 42 -0.92 10.70 -3.96
C GLY A 42 -2.31 10.03 -4.00
N GLN A 43 -2.64 9.35 -5.11
CA GLN A 43 -3.87 8.56 -5.21
C GLN A 43 -3.74 7.29 -4.36
N ILE A 44 -2.60 6.60 -4.45
CA ILE A 44 -2.27 5.43 -3.63
C ILE A 44 -2.34 5.78 -2.14
N ARG A 45 -1.79 6.92 -1.71
CA ARG A 45 -1.87 7.39 -0.32
C ARG A 45 -3.30 7.61 0.15
N ARG A 46 -4.11 8.31 -0.65
CA ARG A 46 -5.53 8.53 -0.34
C ARG A 46 -6.27 7.21 -0.26
N ASP A 47 -6.00 6.30 -1.19
CA ASP A 47 -6.59 4.98 -1.22
C ASP A 47 -6.20 4.19 0.03
N ILE A 48 -4.91 4.08 0.38
CA ILE A 48 -4.43 3.44 1.63
C ILE A 48 -5.07 4.06 2.87
N ALA A 49 -5.17 5.39 2.94
CA ALA A 49 -5.80 6.10 4.06
C ALA A 49 -7.31 5.84 4.17
N ASN A 50 -7.97 5.55 3.04
CA ASN A 50 -9.40 5.21 2.98
C ASN A 50 -9.64 3.70 2.85
N SER A 51 -8.60 2.89 2.68
CA SER A 51 -8.73 1.50 2.27
C SER A 51 -9.24 0.71 3.46
N GLN A 52 -10.41 0.11 3.24
CA GLN A 52 -11.10 -0.80 4.15
C GLN A 52 -10.23 -2.05 4.49
N GLU A 53 -9.02 -2.19 3.96
CA GLU A 53 -8.07 -3.28 4.25
C GLU A 53 -7.33 -3.16 5.60
N ALA A 54 -7.56 -2.08 6.35
CA ALA A 54 -7.36 -2.08 7.81
C ALA A 54 -8.47 -2.88 8.54
N TYR A 55 -9.65 -3.06 7.94
CA TYR A 55 -10.77 -3.79 8.54
C TYR A 55 -10.73 -5.30 8.27
N ASN A 56 -10.30 -5.76 7.08
CA ASN A 56 -10.36 -7.20 6.77
C ASN A 56 -9.22 -8.06 7.33
N LEU A 57 -8.05 -7.48 7.66
CA LEU A 57 -7.01 -8.19 8.44
C LEU A 57 -7.44 -8.46 9.90
N ARG A 58 -8.54 -7.85 10.35
CA ARG A 58 -9.19 -8.14 11.64
C ARG A 58 -10.33 -9.17 11.53
N ALA A 59 -10.72 -9.55 10.30
CA ALA A 59 -11.86 -10.44 10.02
C ALA A 59 -11.45 -11.89 9.68
N GLY A 60 -10.16 -12.17 9.48
CA GLY A 60 -9.63 -13.53 9.25
C GLY A 60 -9.50 -14.40 10.50
N TYR A 61 -10.06 -13.99 11.65
CA TYR A 61 -10.25 -14.84 12.83
C TYR A 61 -11.62 -15.54 12.72
N TYR A 62 -11.76 -16.52 11.83
CA TYR A 62 -12.84 -17.52 11.88
C TYR A 62 -12.36 -18.86 11.38
#